data_AF-A0A9D6HCR6-F1
#
_entry.id   AF-A0A9D6HCR6-F1
#
_cell.length_a   1.000
_cell.length_b   1.000
_cell.length_c   1.000
_cell.angle_alpha   90.00
_cell.angle_beta   90.00
_cell.angle_gamma   90.00
#
_symmetry.space_group_name_H-M   'P 1'
#
loop_
_entity.id
_entity.type
_entity.pdbx_description
1 polymer ?
#
loop_
_entity_poly.entity_id
_entity_poly.type
_entity_poly.pdbx_seq_one_letter_code
_entity_poly.pdbx_strand_id
1 'polypeptide(L)' 'MRRWIYGAASPVGQREAYVGRYEQHYADVRSYFADRPGSLLEMNLIGGDGWPQLCDFLSKKGPSGSFPRLNVAGRGKKK' A
#
# COMPACT_ATOMS: atom_id res chain seq x y z
N MET A 1 -16.06 11.38 -7.65
CA MET A 1 -14.63 11.27 -7.26
C MET A 1 -13.90 10.14 -7.99
N ARG A 2 -14.37 8.88 -7.96
CA ARG A 2 -13.69 7.73 -8.62
C ARG A 2 -13.37 7.93 -10.10
N ARG A 3 -14.32 8.46 -10.87
CA ARG A 3 -14.12 8.77 -12.30
C ARG A 3 -12.96 9.74 -12.57
N TRP A 4 -12.68 10.67 -11.66
CA TRP A 4 -11.59 11.64 -11.82
C TRP A 4 -10.22 11.03 -11.51
N ILE A 5 -10.17 10.04 -10.62
CA ILE A 5 -8.91 9.42 -10.16
C ILE A 5 -8.54 8.22 -11.03
N TYR A 6 -9.53 7.43 -11.46
CA TYR A 6 -9.33 6.17 -12.16
C TYR A 6 -9.83 6.19 -13.61
N GLY A 7 -10.37 7.30 -14.10
CA GLY A 7 -11.09 7.37 -15.40
C GLY A 7 -12.43 6.61 -15.43
N ALA A 8 -12.69 5.83 -14.38
CA ALA A 8 -13.74 4.83 -14.26
C ALA A 8 -14.64 5.11 -13.05
N ALA A 9 -15.96 5.00 -13.22
CA ALA A 9 -16.91 5.19 -12.12
C ALA A 9 -16.99 3.98 -11.18
N SER A 10 -16.75 2.76 -11.70
CA SER A 10 -16.86 1.49 -10.98
C SER A 10 -15.65 0.60 -11.27
N PRO A 11 -15.10 -0.12 -10.26
CA PRO A 11 -14.06 -1.13 -10.49
C PRO A 11 -14.56 -2.33 -11.30
N VAL A 12 -15.86 -2.63 -11.24
CA VAL A 12 -16.47 -3.76 -11.96
C VAL A 12 -16.42 -3.47 -13.46
N GLY A 13 -15.79 -4.37 -14.22
CA GLY A 13 -15.59 -4.23 -15.67
C GLY A 13 -14.46 -3.27 -16.08
N GLN A 14 -13.73 -2.67 -15.13
CA GLN A 14 -12.65 -1.69 -15.40
C GLN A 14 -11.37 -2.04 -14.65
N ARG A 15 -11.11 -3.35 -14.47
CA ARG A 15 -9.96 -3.88 -13.72
C ARG A 15 -8.65 -3.27 -14.21
N GLU A 16 -8.43 -3.23 -15.51
CA GLU A 16 -7.19 -2.73 -16.12
C GLU A 16 -6.93 -1.27 -15.79
N ALA A 17 -7.95 -0.40 -15.85
CA ALA A 17 -7.81 1.01 -15.49
C ALA A 17 -7.42 1.19 -14.01
N TYR A 18 -7.98 0.37 -13.11
CA TYR A 18 -7.65 0.43 -11.69
C TYR A 18 -6.26 -0.12 -11.37
N VAL A 19 -5.88 -1.25 -11.97
CA VAL A 19 -4.55 -1.85 -11.79
C VAL A 19 -3.48 -0.95 -12.40
N GLY A 20 -3.68 -0.46 -13.63
CA GLY A 20 -2.75 0.47 -14.27
C GLY A 20 -2.58 1.76 -13.48
N ARG A 21 -3.65 2.32 -12.91
CA ARG A 21 -3.52 3.51 -12.04
C ARG A 21 -2.75 3.21 -10.75
N TYR A 22 -2.95 2.03 -10.17
CA TYR A 22 -2.21 1.57 -8.99
C TYR A 22 -0.71 1.42 -9.29
N GLU A 23 -0.36 0.74 -10.38
CA GLU A 23 1.03 0.54 -10.80
C GLU A 23 1.72 1.86 -11.14
N GLN A 24 1.04 2.73 -11.90
CA GLN A 24 1.56 4.06 -12.22
C GLN A 24 1.84 4.88 -10.96
N HIS A 25 0.94 4.83 -9.98
CA HIS A 25 1.16 5.55 -8.73
C HIS A 25 2.43 5.08 -7.98
N TYR A 26 2.71 3.77 -7.96
CA TYR A 26 3.94 3.24 -7.39
C TYR A 26 5.18 3.73 -8.15
N ALA A 27 5.12 3.73 -9.49
CA ALA A 27 6.19 4.28 -10.31
C ALA A 27 6.43 5.77 -10.04
N ASP A 28 5.36 6.57 -9.95
CA ASP A 28 5.41 8.01 -9.65
C ASP A 28 6.07 8.26 -8.28
N VAL A 29 5.68 7.51 -7.25
CA VAL A 29 6.27 7.61 -5.90
C VAL A 29 7.76 7.26 -5.92
N ARG A 30 8.14 6.15 -6.57
CA ARG A 30 9.56 5.75 -6.71
C ARG A 30 10.36 6.84 -7.44
N SER A 31 9.82 7.39 -8.51
CA SER A 31 10.46 8.47 -9.27
C SER A 31 10.63 9.73 -8.42
N TYR A 32 9.63 10.11 -7.63
CA TYR A 32 9.71 11.28 -6.75
C TYR A 32 10.80 11.15 -5.67
N PHE A 33 11.03 9.93 -5.16
CA PHE A 33 12.06 9.67 -4.15
C PHE A 33 13.43 9.26 -4.71
N ALA A 34 13.61 9.24 -6.03
CA ALA A 34 14.85 8.79 -6.68
C ALA A 34 16.11 9.56 -6.20
N ASP A 35 15.98 10.86 -5.94
CA ASP A 35 17.07 11.71 -5.49
C ASP A 35 17.30 11.69 -3.96
N ARG A 36 16.51 10.91 -3.21
CA ARG A 36 16.54 10.85 -1.74
C ARG A 36 16.57 9.39 -1.26
N PRO A 37 17.66 8.66 -1.52
CA PRO A 37 17.79 7.28 -1.07
C PRO A 37 17.61 7.19 0.45
N GLY A 38 16.88 6.18 0.92
CA GLY A 38 16.55 6.01 2.34
C GLY A 38 15.40 6.89 2.85
N SER A 39 14.73 7.68 1.99
CA SER A 39 13.50 8.42 2.36
C SER A 39 12.21 7.71 1.97
N LEU A 40 12.30 6.53 1.33
CA LEU A 40 11.17 5.68 0.95
C LEU A 40 11.41 4.25 1.46
N LEU A 41 10.39 3.68 2.10
CA LEU A 41 10.33 2.26 2.46
C LEU A 41 9.13 1.63 1.76
N GLU A 42 9.37 0.58 0.98
CA GLU A 42 8.33 -0.28 0.43
C GLU A 42 8.24 -1.57 1.25
N MET A 43 7.05 -1.87 1.79
CA MET A 43 6.83 -3.05 2.64
C MET A 43 5.87 -4.04 1.99
N ASN A 44 6.27 -5.32 1.93
CA ASN A 44 5.44 -6.44 1.55
C ASN A 44 4.78 -7.08 2.79
N LEU A 45 3.66 -6.50 3.22
CA LEU A 45 2.90 -6.97 4.38
C LEU A 45 2.33 -8.39 4.22
N ILE A 46 2.14 -8.85 2.97
CA ILE A 46 1.68 -10.22 2.68
C ILE A 46 2.83 -11.20 2.77
N GLY A 47 4.03 -10.78 2.36
CA GLY A 47 5.28 -11.54 2.46
C GLY A 47 5.86 -11.62 3.87
N GLY A 48 5.27 -10.93 4.85
CA GLY A 48 5.66 -11.01 6.26
C GLY A 48 6.41 -9.79 6.79
N ASP A 49 6.54 -8.71 6.03
CA ASP A 49 7.13 -7.48 6.56
C ASP A 49 6.30 -6.91 7.71
N GLY A 50 6.98 -6.34 8.71
CA GLY A 50 6.34 -5.82 9.91
C GLY A 50 7.22 -4.86 10.68
N TRP A 51 7.25 -5.01 12.01
CA TRP A 51 8.01 -4.12 12.89
C TRP A 51 9.50 -4.00 12.53
N PRO A 52 10.24 -5.08 12.20
CA PRO A 52 11.68 -4.98 11.94
C PRO A 52 12.02 -3.97 10.83
N GLN A 53 11.37 -4.10 9.66
CA GLN A 53 11.59 -3.25 8.49
C GLN A 53 11.20 -1.80 8.78
N LEU A 54 10.05 -1.58 9.41
CA LEU A 54 9.56 -0.24 9.70
C LEU A 54 10.42 0.47 10.76
N CYS A 55 10.80 -0.25 11.81
CA CYS A 55 11.57 0.31 12.91
C CYS A 55 13.02 0.59 12.54
N ASP A 56 13.63 -0.26 11.71
CA ASP A 56 14.95 -0.03 11.11
C ASP A 56 14.94 1.27 10.28
N PHE A 57 13.99 1.39 9.35
CA PHE A 57 13.82 2.59 8.53
C PHE A 57 13.63 3.87 9.35
N LEU A 58 12.84 3.83 10.43
CA LEU A 58 12.59 4.98 11.29
C LEU A 58 13.68 5.22 12.35
N SER A 59 14.67 4.34 12.47
CA SER A 59 15.65 4.33 13.55
C SER A 59 15.01 4.39 14.94
N LYS A 60 13.96 3.58 15.16
CA LYS A 60 13.21 3.50 16.43
C LYS A 60 13.22 2.08 16.98
N LYS A 61 13.08 1.94 18.29
CA LYS A 61 12.81 0.64 18.91
C LYS A 61 11.38 0.20 18.58
N GLY A 62 11.23 -1.07 18.21
CA GLY A 62 9.93 -1.65 17.90
C GLY A 62 9.06 -1.89 19.14
N PRO A 63 7.73 -1.88 19.00
CA PRO A 63 6.80 -2.29 20.05
C PRO A 63 6.99 -3.76 20.42
N SER A 64 6.58 -4.14 21.63
CA SER A 64 6.68 -5.53 22.15
C SER A 64 5.57 -6.48 21.64
N GLY A 65 4.75 -6.06 20.68
CA GLY A 65 3.59 -6.81 20.17
C GLY A 65 3.73 -7.26 18.72
N SER A 66 2.80 -8.10 18.26
CA SER A 66 2.71 -8.47 16.85
C SER A 66 2.35 -7.27 15.96
N PHE A 67 2.72 -7.33 14.68
CA PHE A 67 2.34 -6.29 13.72
C PHE A 67 0.81 -6.31 13.51
N PRO A 68 0.12 -5.16 13.57
CA PRO A 68 -1.34 -5.11 13.62
C PRO A 68 -1.99 -5.64 12.34
N ARG A 69 -3.08 -6.41 12.50
CA ARG A 69 -3.91 -6.95 11.40
C ARG A 69 -5.41 -6.77 11.69
N LEU A 70 -5.87 -5.53 11.69
CA LEU A 70 -7.22 -5.18 12.17
C LEU A 70 -8.26 -5.06 11.05
N ASN A 71 -7.88 -4.57 9.85
CA ASN A 71 -8.80 -4.34 8.73
C ASN A 71 -8.69 -5.43 7.66
N VAL A 72 -8.79 -6.69 8.08
CA VAL A 72 -8.89 -7.79 7.13
C VAL A 72 -10.25 -7.73 6.46
N ALA A 73 -10.31 -7.95 5.14
CA ALA A 73 -11.58 -8.03 4.43
C ALA A 73 -12.42 -9.16 5.06
N GLY A 74 -13.42 -8.79 5.86
CA GLY A 74 -14.33 -9.75 6.45
C GLY A 74 -15.11 -10.46 5.35
N ARG A 75 -15.37 -11.76 5.53
CA ARG A 75 -16.55 -12.38 4.92
C ARG A 75 -17.77 -11.62 5.44
N GLY A 76 -18.16 -10.55 4.76
CA GLY A 76 -19.35 -9.79 5.12
C GLY A 76 -20.51 -10.78 5.23
N LYS A 77 -21.22 -10.78 6.36
CA LYS A 77 -22.55 -11.41 6.39
C LYS A 77 -23.33 -10.77 5.25
N LYS A 78 -23.71 -11.59 4.26
CA LYS A 78 -24.76 -11.22 3.29
C LYS A 78 -25.95 -10.75 4.12
N LYS A 79 -26.31 -9.47 4.00
CA LYS A 79 -27.65 -9.01 4.33
C LYS A 79 -28.53 -9.24 3.12
#